data_AF-A0A3D3R9U7-F1
#
_entry.id   AF-A0A3D3R9U7-F1
#
_cell.length_a   1.000
_cell.length_b   1.000
_cell.length_c   1.000
_cell.angle_alpha   90.00
_cell.angle_beta   90.00
_cell.angle_gamma   90.00
#
_symmetry.space_group_name_H-M   'P 1'
#
loop_
_entity.id
_entity.type
_entity.pdbx_description
1 polymer ?
#
loop_
_entity_poly.entity_id
_entity_poly.type
_entity_poly.pdbx_seq_one_letter_code
_entity_poly.pdbx_strand_id
1 'polypeptide(L)'
;PEALELSTPSLLFSESNTRFLLEVPLDQIDALYECFGELPLVEIGEVIGTRQFTIKGTNGGIAISASLDELKAAWKTPLAWD
;
A
#
# COMPACT_ATOMS: atom_id res chain seq x y z
N PRO A 1 -2.10 11.65 13.05
CA PRO A 1 -1.62 12.99 13.51
C PRO A 1 -0.14 13.04 13.89
N GLU A 2 0.52 11.93 14.25
CA GLU A 2 1.99 11.85 14.39
C GLU A 2 2.66 11.23 13.13
N ALA A 3 1.96 10.32 12.44
CA ALA A 3 2.40 9.74 11.17
C ALA A 3 2.58 10.74 10.02
N LEU A 4 2.01 11.95 10.13
CA LEU A 4 2.16 13.02 9.12
C LEU A 4 3.53 13.72 9.20
N GLU A 5 4.29 13.52 10.28
CA GLU A 5 5.66 14.04 10.45
C GLU A 5 6.72 13.06 9.91
N LEU A 6 6.31 11.84 9.52
CA LEU A 6 7.24 10.83 9.03
C LEU A 6 7.59 11.06 7.56
N SER A 7 8.85 10.77 7.24
CA SER A 7 9.31 10.80 5.84
C SER A 7 8.59 9.74 5.00
N THR A 8 8.44 9.99 3.68
CA THR A 8 7.83 9.01 2.76
C THR A 8 8.49 7.62 2.85
N PRO A 9 9.84 7.48 2.90
CA PRO A 9 10.47 6.18 3.13
C PRO A 9 10.09 5.54 4.48
N SER A 10 10.02 6.32 5.56
CA SER A 10 9.63 5.79 6.88
C SER A 10 8.21 5.22 6.88
N LEU A 11 7.28 5.86 6.16
CA LEU A 11 5.91 5.37 6.01
C LEU A 11 5.85 4.08 5.18
N LEU A 12 6.60 4.02 4.08
CA LEU A 12 6.58 2.87 3.16
C LEU A 12 7.30 1.63 3.69
N PHE A 13 8.40 1.82 4.41
CA PHE A 13 9.25 0.72 4.89
C PHE A 13 9.10 0.46 6.40
N SER A 14 8.08 1.04 7.05
CA SER A 14 7.77 0.70 8.45
C SER A 14 7.37 -0.77 8.57
N GLU A 15 7.90 -1.46 9.59
CA GLU A 15 7.55 -2.82 10.00
C GLU A 15 6.70 -2.83 11.30
N SER A 16 5.94 -1.76 11.57
CA SER A 16 5.01 -1.75 12.71
C SER A 16 4.07 -2.96 12.66
N ASN A 17 3.93 -3.64 13.80
CA ASN A 17 3.11 -4.85 13.94
C ASN A 17 1.61 -4.55 13.87
N THR A 18 0.81 -5.62 13.69
CA THR A 18 -0.66 -5.58 13.78
C THR A 18 -1.31 -4.62 12.77
N ARG A 19 -0.74 -4.56 11.56
CA ARG A 19 -1.34 -3.88 10.40
C ARG A 19 -1.76 -4.92 9.37
N PHE A 20 -2.94 -4.73 8.79
CA PHE A 20 -3.50 -5.60 7.77
C PHE A 20 -3.82 -4.79 6.53
N LEU A 21 -3.63 -5.40 5.35
CA LEU A 21 -4.07 -4.84 4.08
C LEU A 21 -5.32 -5.58 3.62
N LEU A 22 -6.34 -4.83 3.22
CA LEU A 22 -7.61 -5.36 2.72
C LEU A 22 -7.82 -4.86 1.29
N GLU A 23 -8.15 -5.77 0.38
CA GLU A 23 -8.68 -5.46 -0.94
C GLU A 23 -10.17 -5.74 -0.93
N VAL A 24 -10.99 -4.74 -1.28
CA VAL A 24 -12.45 -4.81 -1.15
C VAL A 24 -13.11 -4.22 -2.40
N PRO A 25 -14.17 -4.84 -2.94
CA PRO A 25 -15.00 -4.24 -3.97
C PRO A 25 -15.57 -2.89 -3.54
N LEU A 26 -15.71 -1.95 -4.48
CA LEU A 26 -16.19 -0.59 -4.21
C LEU A 26 -17.57 -0.56 -3.54
N ASP A 27 -18.46 -1.49 -3.90
CA ASP A 27 -19.82 -1.62 -3.37
C ASP A 27 -19.86 -2.20 -1.95
N GLN A 28 -18.73 -2.69 -1.43
CA GLN A 28 -18.61 -3.28 -0.10
C GLN A 28 -17.87 -2.38 0.90
N ILE A 29 -17.44 -1.18 0.49
CA ILE A 29 -16.69 -0.23 1.33
C ILE A 29 -17.50 0.18 2.57
N ASP A 30 -18.78 0.54 2.40
CA ASP A 30 -19.64 0.97 3.51
C ASP A 30 -19.84 -0.16 4.54
N ALA A 31 -20.07 -1.39 4.07
CA ALA A 31 -20.20 -2.56 4.93
C ALA A 31 -18.90 -2.86 5.69
N LEU A 32 -17.73 -2.61 5.08
CA LEU A 32 -16.45 -2.75 5.77
C LEU A 32 -16.28 -1.70 6.88
N TYR A 33 -16.63 -0.45 6.61
CA TYR A 33 -16.60 0.61 7.63
C TYR A 33 -17.54 0.30 8.79
N GLU A 34 -18.74 -0.19 8.52
CA GLU A 34 -19.68 -0.63 9.56
C GLU A 34 -19.12 -1.80 10.38
N CYS A 35 -18.50 -2.79 9.72
CA CYS A 35 -17.89 -3.93 10.38
C CYS A 35 -16.73 -3.56 11.31
N PHE A 36 -15.91 -2.57 10.92
CA PHE A 36 -14.78 -2.11 11.71
C PHE A 36 -15.20 -1.21 12.89
N GLY A 37 -16.32 -0.48 12.76
CA GLY A 37 -16.79 0.43 13.78
C GLY A 37 -15.75 1.50 14.14
N GLU A 38 -15.27 1.48 15.39
CA GLU A 38 -14.26 2.43 15.89
C GLU A 38 -12.81 1.97 15.65
N LEU A 39 -12.59 0.77 15.09
CA LEU A 39 -11.25 0.28 14.80
C LEU A 39 -10.59 1.13 13.69
N PRO A 40 -9.26 1.37 13.76
CA PRO A 40 -8.56 2.12 12.72
C PRO A 40 -8.70 1.46 11.34
N LEU A 41 -9.23 2.23 10.39
CA LEU A 41 -9.35 1.84 8.99
C LEU A 41 -9.03 3.04 8.11
N VAL A 42 -8.19 2.84 7.10
CA VAL A 42 -7.76 3.89 6.18
C VAL A 42 -7.66 3.34 4.76
N GLU A 43 -8.25 4.05 3.81
CA GLU A 43 -8.05 3.79 2.39
C GLU A 43 -6.67 4.31 1.98
N ILE A 44 -5.86 3.43 1.38
CA ILE A 44 -4.49 3.76 0.97
C ILE A 44 -4.29 3.79 -0.55
N GLY A 45 -5.32 3.43 -1.32
CA GLY A 45 -5.28 3.40 -2.78
C GLY A 45 -6.32 2.47 -3.40
N GLU A 46 -6.17 2.26 -4.70
CA GLU A 46 -7.09 1.47 -5.52
C GLU A 46 -6.34 0.44 -6.37
N VAL A 47 -7.01 -0.67 -6.69
CA VAL A 47 -6.51 -1.65 -7.67
C VAL A 47 -6.97 -1.21 -9.06
N ILE A 48 -6.01 -1.09 -9.97
CA ILE A 48 -6.26 -0.69 -11.36
C ILE A 48 -6.06 -1.87 -12.32
N GLY A 49 -6.68 -1.81 -13.50
CA GLY A 49 -6.60 -2.89 -14.51
C GLY A 49 -5.26 -2.99 -15.26
N THR A 50 -4.26 -2.19 -14.90
CA THR A 50 -2.94 -2.19 -15.56
C THR A 50 -1.88 -2.83 -14.66
N ARG A 51 -0.73 -3.22 -15.24
CA ARG A 51 0.40 -3.80 -14.49
C ARG A 51 1.36 -2.73 -13.95
N GLN A 52 0.84 -1.56 -13.60
CA GLN A 52 1.61 -0.43 -13.09
C GLN A 52 1.35 -0.23 -11.59
N PHE A 53 2.42 0.03 -10.83
CA PHE A 53 2.35 0.39 -9.42
C PHE A 53 2.88 1.80 -9.23
N THR A 54 2.07 2.65 -8.59
CA THR A 54 2.43 4.05 -8.35
C THR A 54 2.13 4.44 -6.91
N ILE A 55 3.08 5.12 -6.27
CA ILE A 55 2.91 5.72 -4.95
C ILE A 55 3.15 7.23 -5.06
N LYS A 56 2.25 8.02 -4.46
CA LYS A 56 2.48 9.43 -4.19
C LYS A 56 3.08 9.60 -2.79
N GLY A 57 4.17 10.33 -2.69
CA GLY A 57 4.79 10.67 -1.41
C GLY A 57 3.99 11.71 -0.64
N THR A 58 4.45 12.03 0.57
CA THR A 58 3.83 13.03 1.46
C THR A 58 3.83 14.44 0.87
N ASN A 59 4.69 14.72 -0.12
CA ASN A 59 4.70 15.98 -0.88
C ASN A 59 3.77 15.97 -2.11
N GLY A 60 3.01 14.90 -2.34
CA GLY A 60 2.13 14.72 -3.49
C GLY A 60 2.83 14.31 -4.79
N GLY A 61 4.16 14.32 -4.84
CA GLY A 61 4.95 13.86 -5.98
C GLY A 61 4.99 12.34 -6.09
N ILE A 62 5.32 11.82 -7.28
CA ILE A 62 5.48 10.38 -7.50
C ILE A 62 6.77 9.93 -6.80
N ALA A 63 6.62 9.10 -5.77
CA ALA A 63 7.74 8.51 -5.04
C ALA A 63 8.19 7.18 -5.67
N ILE A 64 7.24 6.38 -6.16
CA ILE A 64 7.49 5.12 -6.87
C ILE A 64 6.59 5.07 -8.10
N SER A 65 7.16 4.67 -9.23
CA SER A 65 6.42 4.32 -10.45
C SER A 65 7.17 3.20 -11.16
N ALA A 66 6.70 1.97 -11.00
CA ALA A 66 7.34 0.77 -11.54
C ALA A 66 6.28 -0.22 -12.03
N SER A 67 6.68 -1.12 -12.94
CA SER A 67 5.80 -2.21 -13.36
C SER A 67 5.74 -3.30 -12.29
N LEU A 68 4.62 -4.03 -12.22
CA LEU A 68 4.50 -5.19 -11.34
C LEU A 68 5.50 -6.30 -11.69
N ASP A 69 5.91 -6.38 -12.95
CA ASP A 69 6.91 -7.37 -13.41
C ASP A 69 8.31 -7.04 -12.86
N GLU A 70 8.70 -5.77 -12.87
CA GLU A 70 9.96 -5.30 -12.28
C GLU A 70 10.00 -5.55 -10.77
N LEU A 71 8.94 -5.16 -10.05
CA LEU A 71 8.86 -5.36 -8.59
C LEU A 71 8.90 -6.84 -8.23
N LYS A 72 8.18 -7.68 -8.98
CA LYS A 72 8.16 -9.13 -8.79
C LYS A 72 9.53 -9.74 -9.08
N ALA A 73 10.23 -9.28 -10.11
CA ALA A 73 11.58 -9.74 -10.41
C ALA A 73 12.56 -9.36 -9.29
N ALA A 74 12.55 -8.10 -8.85
CA ALA A 74 13.40 -7.63 -7.75
C ALA A 74 13.22 -8.45 -6.45
N TRP A 75 11.99 -8.87 -6.16
CA TRP A 75 11.70 -9.76 -5.03
C TRP A 75 12.19 -11.20 -5.25
N LYS A 76 11.98 -11.76 -6.45
CA LYS A 76 12.23 -13.19 -6.71
C LYS A 76 13.68 -13.51 -7.05
N THR A 77 14.40 -12.61 -7.71
CA THR A 77 15.79 -12.85 -8.15
C THR A 77 16.72 -13.26 -7.00
N PRO A 78 16.71 -12.60 -5.82
CA PRO A 78 17.56 -13.03 -4.70
C PRO A 78 17.25 -14.43 -4.15
N LEU A 79 16.04 -14.95 -4.43
CA LEU A 79 15.56 -16.26 -3.99
C LEU A 79 15.73 -17.35 -5.08
N ALA A 80 16.13 -16.96 -6.29
CA ALA A 80 16.37 -17.88 -7.40
C ALA A 80 17.77 -18.50 -7.24
N TRP A 81 17.88 -19.51 -6.38
CA TRP A 81 19.09 -20.30 -6.21
C TRP A 81 19.10 -21.42 -7.25
N ASP A 82 19.79 -21.18 -8.36
CA ASP A 82 20.27 -22.20 -9.29
C ASP A 82 21.80 -22.26 -9.26
#